data_AF-A0A923WFM5-F1
#
_entry.id   AF-A0A923WFM5-F1
#
_cell.length_a   1.000
_cell.length_b   1.000
_cell.length_c   1.000
_cell.angle_alpha   90.00
_cell.angle_beta   90.00
_cell.angle_gamma   90.00
#
_symmetry.space_group_name_H-M   'P 1'
#
loop_
_entity.id
_entity.type
_entity.pdbx_description
1 polymer ?
#
loop_
_entity_poly.entity_id
_entity_poly.type
_entity_poly.pdbx_seq_one_letter_code
_entity_poly.pdbx_strand_id
1 'polypeptide(L)'
;MSFIYSVAFFLQALLTPGSHRVDGKYIHRVPSHKEKIAVLDPVINESSGLTYVSDSSNYFLTLNDSGGKPEVYAINDKGVLIQTFPIKDARNYDWEEVANYTDTLKQLHILIGDIGNNKNQRRDLCIYDYIIASDHTLKHRFAYEDQTSFPPSEDSMNYDCEAFFRRDSSYYVISKNRSKGDVKLYRLSQDTTAHTAVIIQGIRFKGMVTACSHYTDPISKEEQLAVLTYGRLFFFHIKTNGDSIVLIPIGLRSFPAAGQTEGICWVNAKELLMTNEKGKLFRIRIKR
;
A
#
# COMPACT_ATOMS: atom_id res chain seq x y z
N MET A 1 -5.00 13.66 -17.42
CA MET A 1 -5.92 14.49 -16.59
C MET A 1 -5.66 14.33 -15.09
N SER A 2 -4.96 13.27 -14.64
CA SER A 2 -4.49 13.05 -13.25
C SER A 2 -3.53 14.14 -12.72
N PHE A 3 -2.56 14.57 -13.54
CA PHE A 3 -1.44 15.43 -13.12
C PHE A 3 -1.83 16.81 -12.52
N ILE A 4 -2.90 17.45 -13.02
CA ILE A 4 -3.28 18.81 -12.57
C ILE A 4 -4.00 18.76 -11.21
N TYR A 5 -4.75 17.69 -10.93
CA TYR A 5 -5.42 17.52 -9.65
C TYR A 5 -4.42 17.17 -8.54
N SER A 6 -3.44 16.30 -8.79
CA SER A 6 -2.44 15.90 -7.80
C SER A 6 -1.56 17.04 -7.28
N VAL A 7 -1.18 17.99 -8.15
CA VAL A 7 -0.32 19.14 -7.77
C VAL A 7 -1.05 20.12 -6.84
N ALA A 8 -2.34 20.38 -7.07
CA ALA A 8 -3.13 21.28 -6.23
C ALA A 8 -3.32 20.72 -4.80
N PHE A 9 -3.54 19.41 -4.67
CA PHE A 9 -3.68 18.74 -3.37
C PHE A 9 -2.35 18.63 -2.62
N PHE A 10 -1.23 18.43 -3.31
CA PHE A 10 0.11 18.42 -2.72
C PHE A 10 0.43 19.74 -1.99
N LEU A 11 0.04 20.88 -2.59
CA LEU A 11 0.21 22.21 -1.98
C LEU A 11 -0.70 22.41 -0.76
N GLN A 12 -1.94 21.90 -0.79
CA GLN A 12 -2.89 22.03 0.32
C GLN A 12 -2.48 21.20 1.54
N ALA A 13 -1.82 20.06 1.32
CA ALA A 13 -1.29 19.22 2.39
C ALA A 13 -0.19 19.93 3.21
N LEU A 14 0.59 20.85 2.61
CA LEU A 14 1.71 21.53 3.29
C LEU A 14 1.26 22.62 4.28
N LEU A 15 0.04 23.14 4.19
CA LEU A 15 -0.35 24.43 4.82
C LEU A 15 -1.38 24.34 5.96
N THR A 16 -1.83 23.17 6.41
CA THR A 16 -2.90 23.06 7.43
C THR A 16 -2.43 22.63 8.84
N PRO A 17 -2.47 23.52 9.86
CA PRO A 17 -2.06 23.21 11.24
C PRO A 17 -2.88 22.13 11.96
N GLY A 18 -4.07 21.78 11.44
CA GLY A 18 -4.91 20.69 11.96
C GLY A 18 -4.57 19.28 11.46
N SER A 19 -3.44 19.10 10.78
CA SER A 19 -3.08 17.85 10.07
C SER A 19 -2.62 16.68 10.94
N HIS A 20 -2.56 16.84 12.27
CA HIS A 20 -2.04 15.82 13.19
C HIS A 20 -3.14 15.12 13.96
N ARG A 21 -4.26 14.82 13.28
CA ARG A 21 -5.40 14.17 13.92
C ARG A 21 -5.82 12.92 13.16
N VAL A 22 -6.21 11.91 13.94
CA VAL A 22 -6.95 10.73 13.48
C VAL A 22 -8.19 10.64 14.34
N ASP A 23 -9.36 10.52 13.72
CA ASP A 23 -10.68 10.49 14.39
C ASP A 23 -10.89 11.65 15.36
N GLY A 24 -10.44 12.84 14.94
CA GLY A 24 -10.53 14.06 15.73
C GLY A 24 -9.57 14.13 16.93
N LYS A 25 -8.78 13.09 17.23
CA LYS A 25 -7.80 13.10 18.33
C LYS A 25 -6.42 13.50 17.83
N TYR A 26 -5.68 14.28 18.62
CA TYR A 26 -4.29 14.60 18.31
C TYR A 26 -3.41 13.37 18.41
N ILE A 27 -2.49 13.27 17.46
CA ILE A 27 -1.52 12.19 17.36
C ILE A 27 -0.11 12.78 17.39
N HIS A 28 0.76 12.14 18.16
CA HIS A 28 2.11 12.63 18.36
C HIS A 28 2.95 12.46 17.08
N ARG A 29 3.94 13.33 16.94
CA ARG A 29 4.92 13.23 15.85
C ARG A 29 5.95 12.16 16.21
N VAL A 30 6.18 11.24 15.29
CA VAL A 30 7.24 10.22 15.40
C VAL A 30 8.55 10.84 14.91
N PRO A 31 9.56 11.03 15.78
CA PRO A 31 10.85 11.57 15.36
C PRO A 31 11.54 10.60 14.40
N SER A 32 12.03 11.11 13.27
CA SER A 32 12.71 10.28 12.26
C SER A 32 13.62 11.10 11.36
N HIS A 33 14.51 10.40 10.65
CA HIS A 33 15.38 10.93 9.61
C HIS A 33 14.99 10.33 8.25
N LYS A 34 14.85 11.17 7.23
CA LYS A 34 14.62 10.77 5.83
C LYS A 34 15.85 11.10 5.01
N GLU A 35 16.33 10.16 4.23
CA GLU A 35 17.46 10.32 3.32
C GLU A 35 17.12 9.74 1.95
N LYS A 36 17.48 10.43 0.86
CA LYS A 36 17.44 9.81 -0.47
C LYS A 36 18.67 8.92 -0.60
N ILE A 37 18.47 7.63 -0.87
CA ILE A 37 19.57 6.66 -0.91
C ILE A 37 19.87 6.19 -2.34
N ALA A 38 18.91 6.24 -3.25
CA ALA A 38 19.09 5.80 -4.63
C ALA A 38 18.08 6.42 -5.61
N VAL A 39 18.24 6.06 -6.88
CA VAL A 39 17.22 6.17 -7.92
C VAL A 39 17.01 4.75 -8.46
N LEU A 40 15.76 4.36 -8.67
CA LEU A 40 15.38 3.07 -9.22
C LEU A 40 15.88 2.93 -10.65
N ASP A 41 16.11 1.70 -11.07
CA ASP A 41 16.39 1.36 -12.46
C ASP A 41 15.33 1.96 -13.41
N PRO A 42 15.70 2.54 -14.55
CA PRO A 42 14.75 3.18 -15.47
C PRO A 42 13.62 2.28 -16.00
N VAL A 43 13.75 0.95 -15.92
CA VAL A 43 12.64 0.05 -16.23
C VAL A 43 11.46 0.23 -15.27
N ILE A 44 11.73 0.72 -14.05
CA ILE A 44 10.75 1.07 -13.04
C ILE A 44 10.47 2.58 -13.14
N ASN A 45 9.60 2.96 -14.07
CA ASN A 45 9.33 4.37 -14.37
C ASN A 45 8.25 4.98 -13.46
N GLU A 46 7.42 4.17 -12.80
CA GLU A 46 6.34 4.63 -11.92
C GLU A 46 6.06 3.59 -10.82
N SER A 47 6.96 3.51 -9.84
CA SER A 47 6.85 2.57 -8.71
C SER A 47 5.63 2.88 -7.84
N SER A 48 4.56 2.08 -7.92
CA SER A 48 3.35 2.24 -7.08
C SER A 48 3.40 1.43 -5.78
N GLY A 49 3.93 0.20 -5.81
CA GLY A 49 4.10 -0.65 -4.61
C GLY A 49 5.56 -0.91 -4.22
N LEU A 50 5.81 -1.24 -2.94
CA LEU A 50 7.13 -1.71 -2.48
C LEU A 50 6.99 -2.73 -1.34
N THR A 51 7.69 -3.85 -1.41
CA THR A 51 7.74 -4.82 -0.31
C THR A 51 9.14 -5.38 -0.10
N TYR A 52 9.45 -5.76 1.13
CA TYR A 52 10.76 -6.30 1.51
C TYR A 52 10.69 -7.82 1.63
N VAL A 53 11.65 -8.52 1.03
CA VAL A 53 11.81 -9.97 1.14
C VAL A 53 13.02 -10.25 2.04
N SER A 54 12.75 -10.74 3.24
CA SER A 54 13.76 -11.07 4.24
C SER A 54 14.19 -12.53 4.13
N ASP A 55 14.91 -12.87 3.07
CA ASP A 55 15.57 -14.18 2.89
C ASP A 55 17.12 -14.04 2.94
N SER A 56 17.85 -15.02 2.42
CA SER A 56 19.32 -14.97 2.39
C SER A 56 19.89 -13.82 1.55
N SER A 57 19.12 -13.26 0.62
CA SER A 57 19.59 -12.27 -0.35
C SER A 57 19.13 -10.84 -0.04
N ASN A 58 18.12 -10.67 0.83
CA ASN A 58 17.55 -9.38 1.26
C ASN A 58 17.35 -8.39 0.10
N TYR A 59 16.18 -8.43 -0.52
CA TYR A 59 15.86 -7.57 -1.66
C TYR A 59 14.44 -7.00 -1.52
N PHE A 60 14.10 -6.09 -2.42
CA PHE A 60 12.79 -5.45 -2.47
C PHE A 60 12.10 -5.83 -3.76
N LEU A 61 10.79 -6.01 -3.70
CA LEU A 61 9.95 -6.16 -4.88
C LEU A 61 9.16 -4.87 -5.09
N THR A 62 9.09 -4.41 -6.33
CA THR A 62 8.28 -3.27 -6.76
C THR A 62 7.64 -3.56 -8.11
N LEU A 63 6.71 -2.74 -8.53
CA LEU A 63 6.01 -2.85 -9.80
C LEU A 63 5.76 -1.45 -10.36
N ASN A 64 5.47 -1.36 -11.66
CA ASN A 64 5.01 -0.11 -12.25
C ASN A 64 3.49 0.00 -12.11
N ASP A 65 3.01 1.23 -12.01
CA ASP A 65 1.60 1.60 -12.03
C ASP A 65 0.89 1.22 -13.35
N SER A 66 -0.34 1.69 -13.53
CA SER A 66 -1.31 1.39 -14.57
C SER A 66 -0.77 1.33 -16.00
N GLY A 67 -1.28 0.36 -16.76
CA GLY A 67 -0.99 0.22 -18.20
C GLY A 67 0.43 -0.25 -18.53
N GLY A 68 1.26 -0.52 -17.52
CA GLY A 68 2.57 -1.14 -17.67
C GLY A 68 2.50 -2.62 -18.09
N LYS A 69 3.68 -3.23 -18.23
CA LYS A 69 3.77 -4.70 -18.37
C LYS A 69 3.33 -5.37 -17.05
N PRO A 70 2.74 -6.58 -17.11
CA PRO A 70 2.44 -7.36 -15.91
C PRO A 70 3.72 -8.00 -15.35
N GLU A 71 4.62 -7.17 -14.83
CA GLU A 71 5.95 -7.55 -14.35
C GLU A 71 6.17 -6.99 -12.94
N VAL A 72 6.79 -7.79 -12.08
CA VAL A 72 7.31 -7.37 -10.77
C VAL A 72 8.84 -7.38 -10.82
N TYR A 73 9.47 -6.36 -10.26
CA TYR A 73 10.91 -6.16 -10.32
C TYR A 73 11.52 -6.35 -8.94
N ALA A 74 12.51 -7.24 -8.82
CA ALA A 74 13.38 -7.32 -7.67
C ALA A 74 14.53 -6.31 -7.79
N ILE A 75 14.75 -5.52 -6.74
CA ILE A 75 15.82 -4.53 -6.63
C ILE A 75 16.60 -4.70 -5.33
N ASN A 76 17.86 -4.26 -5.30
CA ASN A 76 18.61 -4.13 -4.06
C ASN A 76 18.37 -2.77 -3.38
N ASP A 77 18.99 -2.55 -2.23
CA ASP A 77 18.92 -1.30 -1.46
C ASP A 77 19.57 -0.08 -2.15
N LYS A 78 20.24 -0.29 -3.29
CA LYS A 78 20.79 0.75 -4.17
C LYS A 78 19.88 1.05 -5.36
N GLY A 79 18.67 0.47 -5.40
CA GLY A 79 17.71 0.67 -6.49
C GLY A 79 18.07 -0.04 -7.80
N VAL A 80 19.08 -0.91 -7.79
CA VAL A 80 19.53 -1.65 -8.98
C VAL A 80 18.65 -2.87 -9.19
N LEU A 81 18.19 -3.08 -10.43
CA LEU A 81 17.45 -4.26 -10.83
C LEU A 81 18.29 -5.53 -10.67
N ILE A 82 17.73 -6.50 -9.95
CA ILE A 82 18.30 -7.85 -9.76
C ILE A 82 17.62 -8.83 -10.72
N GLN A 83 16.29 -8.81 -10.76
CA GLN A 83 15.48 -9.78 -11.50
C GLN A 83 14.12 -9.18 -11.87
N THR A 84 13.54 -9.67 -12.96
CA THR A 84 12.15 -9.37 -13.36
C THR A 84 11.34 -10.66 -13.30
N PHE A 85 10.13 -10.58 -12.74
CA PHE A 85 9.14 -11.66 -12.68
C PHE A 85 7.95 -11.29 -13.58
N PRO A 86 7.86 -11.84 -14.80
CA PRO A 86 6.65 -11.75 -15.60
C PRO A 86 5.53 -12.53 -14.91
N ILE A 87 4.41 -11.86 -14.65
CA ILE A 87 3.26 -12.47 -13.97
C ILE A 87 2.33 -13.04 -15.03
N LYS A 88 2.41 -14.36 -15.23
CA LYS A 88 1.59 -15.07 -16.21
C LYS A 88 0.11 -14.91 -15.89
N ASP A 89 -0.70 -14.87 -16.95
CA ASP A 89 -2.17 -14.75 -16.89
C ASP A 89 -2.70 -13.52 -16.13
N ALA A 90 -1.82 -12.55 -15.85
CA ALA A 90 -2.18 -11.27 -15.25
C ALA A 90 -2.15 -10.14 -16.28
N ARG A 91 -2.88 -9.08 -15.95
CA ARG A 91 -2.89 -7.81 -16.69
C ARG A 91 -2.78 -6.69 -15.67
N ASN A 92 -1.96 -5.69 -15.99
CA ASN A 92 -1.85 -4.46 -15.23
C ASN A 92 -2.92 -3.48 -15.72
N TYR A 93 -4.10 -3.52 -15.10
CA TYR A 93 -5.15 -2.53 -15.34
C TYR A 93 -4.92 -1.28 -14.49
N ASP A 94 -4.72 -1.45 -13.17
CA ASP A 94 -4.45 -0.38 -12.20
C ASP A 94 -3.74 -1.03 -10.98
N TRP A 95 -2.47 -1.43 -11.15
CA TRP A 95 -1.67 -2.09 -10.09
C TRP A 95 -1.10 -1.06 -9.12
N GLU A 96 -1.57 -1.11 -7.87
CA GLU A 96 -1.27 -0.06 -6.88
C GLU A 96 -0.30 -0.53 -5.79
N GLU A 97 -0.29 -1.82 -5.46
CA GLU A 97 0.46 -2.31 -4.30
C GLU A 97 1.02 -3.72 -4.52
N VAL A 98 2.19 -3.99 -3.93
CA VAL A 98 2.80 -5.32 -3.89
C VAL A 98 3.07 -5.74 -2.45
N ALA A 99 2.78 -7.00 -2.14
CA ALA A 99 3.16 -7.63 -0.89
C ALA A 99 3.77 -9.01 -1.16
N ASN A 100 4.34 -9.63 -0.13
CA ASN A 100 4.85 -10.98 -0.23
C ASN A 100 4.58 -11.77 1.04
N TYR A 101 4.57 -13.09 0.93
CA TYR A 101 4.62 -13.99 2.07
C TYR A 101 5.24 -15.32 1.67
N THR A 102 5.72 -16.05 2.67
CA THR A 102 6.20 -17.43 2.48
C THR A 102 5.17 -18.38 3.08
N ASP A 103 4.72 -19.34 2.28
CA ASP A 103 3.72 -20.33 2.72
C ASP A 103 4.33 -21.42 3.62
N THR A 104 3.50 -22.36 4.07
CA THR A 104 3.93 -23.48 4.93
C THR A 104 4.85 -24.47 4.23
N LEU A 105 4.86 -24.49 2.89
CA LEU A 105 5.75 -25.27 2.04
C LEU A 105 7.05 -24.52 1.70
N LYS A 106 7.26 -23.34 2.30
CA LYS A 106 8.43 -22.46 2.08
C LYS A 106 8.51 -21.87 0.67
N GLN A 107 7.39 -21.75 -0.02
CA GLN A 107 7.30 -21.09 -1.32
C GLN A 107 7.07 -19.60 -1.11
N LEU A 108 7.78 -18.77 -1.89
CA LEU A 108 7.58 -17.33 -1.90
C LEU A 108 6.44 -16.98 -2.84
N HIS A 109 5.46 -16.27 -2.30
CA HIS A 109 4.31 -15.73 -3.01
C HIS A 109 4.47 -14.22 -3.17
N ILE A 110 4.19 -13.72 -4.37
CA ILE A 110 4.08 -12.29 -4.66
C ILE A 110 2.60 -11.96 -4.82
N LEU A 111 2.11 -11.06 -3.97
CA LEU A 111 0.75 -10.57 -4.00
C LEU A 111 0.71 -9.21 -4.68
N ILE A 112 -0.21 -9.03 -5.62
CA ILE A 112 -0.33 -7.79 -6.41
C ILE A 112 -1.77 -7.30 -6.37
N GLY A 113 -1.97 -6.09 -5.87
CA GLY A 113 -3.27 -5.43 -5.86
C GLY A 113 -3.55 -4.72 -7.18
N ASP A 114 -4.41 -5.31 -8.02
CA ASP A 114 -5.04 -4.62 -9.16
C ASP A 114 -6.34 -3.99 -8.67
N ILE A 115 -6.16 -2.93 -7.87
CA ILE A 115 -7.16 -2.38 -6.95
C ILE A 115 -7.45 -0.88 -7.19
N GLY A 116 -6.66 -0.23 -8.04
CA GLY A 116 -6.93 1.12 -8.50
C GLY A 116 -8.26 1.16 -9.27
N ASN A 117 -9.02 2.22 -9.02
CA ASN A 117 -10.35 2.41 -9.57
C ASN A 117 -10.66 3.91 -9.69
N ASN A 118 -9.79 4.62 -10.41
CA ASN A 118 -9.82 6.07 -10.45
C ASN A 118 -11.18 6.66 -10.92
N LYS A 119 -11.95 5.93 -11.74
CA LYS A 119 -13.29 6.32 -12.20
C LYS A 119 -14.43 5.72 -11.37
N ASN A 120 -14.15 4.91 -10.35
CA ASN A 120 -15.12 4.13 -9.56
C ASN A 120 -16.05 3.25 -10.44
N GLN A 121 -15.57 2.83 -11.62
CA GLN A 121 -16.36 2.10 -12.62
C GLN A 121 -15.95 0.62 -12.75
N ARG A 122 -14.81 0.23 -12.17
CA ARG A 122 -14.29 -1.13 -12.29
C ARG A 122 -15.14 -2.13 -11.53
N ARG A 123 -15.36 -3.28 -12.16
CA ARG A 123 -16.09 -4.45 -11.62
C ARG A 123 -15.21 -5.71 -11.57
N ASP A 124 -13.94 -5.54 -11.86
CA ASP A 124 -12.99 -6.60 -12.17
C ASP A 124 -11.75 -6.56 -11.27
N LEU A 125 -11.83 -5.81 -10.16
CA LEU A 125 -10.82 -5.71 -9.11
C LEU A 125 -10.37 -7.09 -8.64
N CYS A 126 -9.07 -7.23 -8.39
CA CYS A 126 -8.52 -8.49 -7.91
C CYS A 126 -7.20 -8.33 -7.17
N ILE A 127 -6.86 -9.37 -6.41
CA ILE A 127 -5.51 -9.62 -5.94
C ILE A 127 -4.96 -10.79 -6.75
N TYR A 128 -3.82 -10.61 -7.41
CA TYR A 128 -3.06 -11.73 -7.97
C TYR A 128 -2.17 -12.31 -6.89
N ASP A 129 -2.11 -13.64 -6.81
CA ASP A 129 -1.18 -14.39 -5.97
C ASP A 129 -0.30 -15.26 -6.86
N TYR A 130 0.94 -14.81 -7.05
CA TYR A 130 1.91 -15.43 -7.93
C TYR A 130 2.92 -16.26 -7.14
N ILE A 131 2.98 -17.55 -7.43
CA ILE A 131 3.85 -18.52 -6.78
C ILE A 131 5.12 -18.68 -7.61
N ILE A 132 6.24 -18.15 -7.12
CA ILE A 132 7.49 -18.10 -7.90
C ILE A 132 7.97 -19.50 -8.28
N ALA A 133 7.86 -20.47 -7.36
CA ALA A 133 8.41 -21.81 -7.53
C ALA A 133 7.71 -22.62 -8.64
N SER A 134 6.41 -22.41 -8.84
CA SER A 134 5.61 -23.13 -9.84
C SER A 134 5.26 -22.28 -11.07
N ASP A 135 5.62 -20.99 -11.07
CA ASP A 135 5.28 -20.03 -12.13
C ASP A 135 3.77 -20.05 -12.42
N HIS A 136 2.99 -20.01 -11.33
CA HIS A 136 1.53 -20.09 -11.34
C HIS A 136 0.91 -18.86 -10.68
N THR A 137 -0.15 -18.33 -11.29
CA THR A 137 -0.87 -17.16 -10.79
C THR A 137 -2.31 -17.53 -10.44
N LEU A 138 -2.67 -17.35 -9.18
CA LEU A 138 -4.06 -17.35 -8.72
C LEU A 138 -4.62 -15.94 -8.82
N LYS A 139 -5.93 -15.82 -9.10
CA LYS A 139 -6.62 -14.54 -9.24
C LYS A 139 -7.83 -14.47 -8.32
N HIS A 140 -7.72 -13.69 -7.26
CA HIS A 140 -8.76 -13.46 -6.26
C HIS A 140 -9.57 -12.22 -6.63
N ARG A 141 -10.63 -12.40 -7.43
CA ARG A 141 -11.55 -11.31 -7.81
C ARG A 141 -12.47 -10.95 -6.66
N PHE A 142 -12.66 -9.67 -6.42
CA PHE A 142 -13.55 -9.20 -5.36
C PHE A 142 -14.40 -7.99 -5.76
N ALA A 143 -15.45 -7.74 -4.97
CA ALA A 143 -16.24 -6.52 -5.02
C ALA A 143 -16.39 -5.94 -3.61
N TYR A 144 -16.52 -4.62 -3.49
CA TYR A 144 -16.83 -3.97 -2.21
C TYR A 144 -18.29 -4.21 -1.83
N GLU A 145 -18.55 -4.53 -0.56
CA GLU A 145 -19.92 -4.77 -0.07
C GLU A 145 -20.86 -3.57 -0.28
N ASP A 146 -20.29 -2.36 -0.29
CA ASP A 146 -21.03 -1.11 -0.28
C ASP A 146 -21.01 -0.38 -1.63
N GLN A 147 -20.44 -0.98 -2.69
CA GLN A 147 -20.46 -0.42 -4.04
C GLN A 147 -21.60 -1.00 -4.88
N THR A 148 -22.72 -0.30 -4.93
CA THR A 148 -23.91 -0.73 -5.69
C THR A 148 -24.02 -0.09 -7.08
N SER A 149 -23.23 0.96 -7.36
CA SER A 149 -23.26 1.73 -8.62
C SER A 149 -21.86 1.94 -9.19
N PHE A 150 -21.75 1.97 -10.52
CA PHE A 150 -20.48 2.00 -11.27
C PHE A 150 -20.61 2.98 -12.47
N PRO A 151 -20.30 4.28 -12.31
CA PRO A 151 -19.82 4.93 -11.09
C PRO A 151 -20.95 5.21 -10.08
N PRO A 152 -20.63 5.44 -8.80
CA PRO A 152 -21.55 6.05 -7.85
C PRO A 152 -21.78 7.54 -8.17
N SER A 153 -22.62 8.21 -7.38
CA SER A 153 -22.74 9.67 -7.42
C SER A 153 -21.41 10.34 -7.03
N GLU A 154 -21.20 11.58 -7.44
CA GLU A 154 -19.96 12.33 -7.20
C GLU A 154 -19.58 12.41 -5.72
N ASP A 155 -20.56 12.59 -4.82
CA ASP A 155 -20.33 12.64 -3.37
C ASP A 155 -19.92 11.29 -2.78
N SER A 156 -20.07 10.19 -3.51
CA SER A 156 -19.82 8.80 -3.06
C SER A 156 -18.67 8.11 -3.80
N MET A 157 -17.79 8.84 -4.48
CA MET A 157 -16.63 8.31 -5.21
C MET A 157 -15.47 7.85 -4.30
N ASN A 158 -15.72 6.89 -3.40
CA ASN A 158 -14.75 6.36 -2.43
C ASN A 158 -14.53 4.84 -2.52
N TYR A 159 -14.41 4.32 -3.76
CA TYR A 159 -14.18 2.91 -4.10
C TYR A 159 -12.87 2.71 -4.89
N ASP A 160 -11.90 3.55 -4.57
CA ASP A 160 -10.55 3.58 -5.13
C ASP A 160 -9.59 3.24 -4.00
N CYS A 161 -8.88 2.14 -4.12
CA CYS A 161 -7.94 1.66 -3.12
C CYS A 161 -6.55 1.62 -3.70
N GLU A 162 -5.57 2.00 -2.89
CA GLU A 162 -4.17 2.16 -3.32
C GLU A 162 -3.23 1.38 -2.42
N ALA A 163 -3.72 0.94 -1.26
CA ALA A 163 -2.91 0.31 -0.24
C ALA A 163 -3.54 -1.03 0.13
N PHE A 164 -2.67 -2.03 0.25
CA PHE A 164 -3.05 -3.40 0.51
C PHE A 164 -2.01 -4.12 1.37
N PHE A 165 -2.46 -4.98 2.28
CA PHE A 165 -1.57 -5.90 2.99
C PHE A 165 -2.26 -7.23 3.30
N ARG A 166 -1.45 -8.26 3.52
CA ARG A 166 -1.90 -9.56 4.00
C ARG A 166 -1.63 -9.71 5.49
N ARG A 167 -2.58 -10.30 6.21
CA ARG A 167 -2.41 -10.78 7.58
C ARG A 167 -3.28 -12.01 7.78
N ASP A 168 -2.68 -13.08 8.30
CA ASP A 168 -3.33 -14.38 8.46
C ASP A 168 -3.96 -14.88 7.15
N SER A 169 -5.17 -15.44 7.21
CA SER A 169 -5.98 -15.85 6.05
C SER A 169 -6.82 -14.70 5.47
N SER A 170 -6.40 -13.44 5.64
CA SER A 170 -7.12 -12.29 5.09
C SER A 170 -6.21 -11.29 4.38
N TYR A 171 -6.79 -10.68 3.37
CA TYR A 171 -6.31 -9.50 2.69
C TYR A 171 -7.02 -8.27 3.26
N TYR A 172 -6.32 -7.16 3.32
CA TYR A 172 -6.85 -5.89 3.81
C TYR A 172 -6.54 -4.81 2.79
N VAL A 173 -7.55 -4.04 2.41
CA VAL A 173 -7.45 -3.01 1.37
C VAL A 173 -7.91 -1.67 1.93
N ILE A 174 -7.20 -0.61 1.58
CA ILE A 174 -7.40 0.73 2.16
C ILE A 174 -7.70 1.73 1.05
N SER A 175 -8.83 2.44 1.19
CA SER A 175 -9.27 3.43 0.20
C SER A 175 -8.40 4.69 0.19
N LYS A 176 -8.20 5.29 -0.99
CA LYS A 176 -7.44 6.53 -1.21
C LYS A 176 -7.99 7.74 -0.46
N ASN A 177 -9.30 7.81 -0.16
CA ASN A 177 -9.99 8.97 0.41
C ASN A 177 -10.02 10.19 -0.54
N ARG A 178 -10.85 10.09 -1.59
CA ARG A 178 -11.01 11.12 -2.64
C ARG A 178 -12.25 12.01 -2.51
N SER A 179 -13.22 11.61 -1.69
CA SER A 179 -14.46 12.34 -1.49
C SER A 179 -14.65 12.74 -0.02
N LYS A 180 -15.83 13.27 0.34
CA LYS A 180 -16.18 13.49 1.74
C LYS A 180 -16.37 12.12 2.40
N GLY A 181 -15.51 11.76 3.34
CA GLY A 181 -15.67 10.52 4.07
C GLY A 181 -14.44 10.14 4.87
N ASP A 182 -14.50 8.93 5.39
CA ASP A 182 -13.40 8.30 6.09
C ASP A 182 -12.63 7.40 5.11
N VAL A 183 -11.34 7.20 5.39
CA VAL A 183 -10.57 6.12 4.78
C VAL A 183 -11.18 4.81 5.26
N LYS A 184 -11.62 3.97 4.34
CA LYS A 184 -12.20 2.66 4.65
C LYS A 184 -11.09 1.62 4.66
N LEU A 185 -11.10 0.80 5.71
CA LEU A 185 -10.35 -0.45 5.78
C LEU A 185 -11.33 -1.58 5.47
N TYR A 186 -11.10 -2.25 4.36
CA TYR A 186 -11.83 -3.43 3.95
C TYR A 186 -11.06 -4.69 4.34
N ARG A 187 -11.76 -5.74 4.79
CA ARG A 187 -11.23 -7.09 4.96
C ARG A 187 -11.77 -8.00 3.87
N LEU A 188 -10.91 -8.88 3.39
CA LEU A 188 -11.24 -9.91 2.44
C LEU A 188 -10.65 -11.26 2.86
N SER A 189 -11.48 -12.28 3.06
CA SER A 189 -11.01 -13.63 3.38
C SER A 189 -10.31 -14.28 2.18
N GLN A 190 -9.21 -15.01 2.39
CA GLN A 190 -8.52 -15.79 1.36
C GLN A 190 -9.28 -17.08 0.97
N ASP A 191 -10.24 -17.52 1.78
CA ASP A 191 -10.80 -18.88 1.70
C ASP A 191 -12.03 -19.02 0.78
N THR A 192 -12.44 -17.98 0.05
CA THR A 192 -13.67 -18.00 -0.77
C THR A 192 -13.40 -17.88 -2.27
N THR A 193 -14.28 -18.41 -3.12
CA THR A 193 -14.11 -18.37 -4.59
C THR A 193 -14.72 -17.11 -5.23
N ALA A 194 -15.59 -16.41 -4.51
CA ALA A 194 -16.08 -15.08 -4.82
C ALA A 194 -16.00 -14.24 -3.55
N HIS A 195 -15.26 -13.15 -3.63
CA HIS A 195 -14.77 -12.41 -2.50
C HIS A 195 -15.56 -11.11 -2.35
N THR A 196 -16.27 -10.92 -1.24
CA THR A 196 -16.83 -9.63 -0.87
C THR A 196 -15.90 -8.97 0.13
N ALA A 197 -15.37 -7.80 -0.23
CA ALA A 197 -14.56 -6.99 0.67
C ALA A 197 -15.51 -6.22 1.61
N VAL A 198 -15.43 -6.54 2.91
CA VAL A 198 -16.31 -5.98 3.95
C VAL A 198 -15.60 -4.85 4.70
N ILE A 199 -16.30 -3.76 4.99
CA ILE A 199 -15.77 -2.63 5.77
C ILE A 199 -15.66 -3.08 7.21
N ILE A 200 -14.45 -2.98 7.77
CA ILE A 200 -14.20 -3.31 9.19
C ILE A 200 -13.87 -2.07 10.02
N GLN A 201 -13.47 -0.98 9.37
CA GLN A 201 -13.18 0.28 10.05
C GLN A 201 -13.25 1.47 9.07
N GLY A 202 -13.78 2.60 9.54
CA GLY A 202 -13.57 3.91 8.94
C GLY A 202 -12.57 4.70 9.78
N ILE A 203 -11.61 5.37 9.14
CA ILE A 203 -10.56 6.14 9.80
C ILE A 203 -10.49 7.54 9.19
N ARG A 204 -10.63 8.57 10.03
CA ARG A 204 -10.62 9.95 9.57
C ARG A 204 -9.26 10.61 9.79
N PHE A 205 -8.51 10.80 8.71
CA PHE A 205 -7.31 11.65 8.70
C PHE A 205 -7.19 12.46 7.40
N LYS A 206 -6.32 13.47 7.40
CA LYS A 206 -6.09 14.33 6.23
C LYS A 206 -4.95 13.78 5.36
N GLY A 207 -5.29 13.37 4.15
CA GLY A 207 -4.35 12.94 3.12
C GLY A 207 -5.00 11.88 2.24
N MET A 208 -4.48 11.73 1.03
CA MET A 208 -4.87 10.62 0.14
C MET A 208 -3.91 9.46 0.37
N VAL A 209 -4.44 8.27 0.64
CA VAL A 209 -3.64 7.05 0.81
C VAL A 209 -2.99 6.66 -0.52
N THR A 210 -1.78 6.14 -0.46
CA THR A 210 -0.93 5.82 -1.63
C THR A 210 -0.30 4.43 -1.51
N ALA A 211 0.07 4.01 -0.30
CA ALA A 211 0.48 2.63 -0.01
C ALA A 211 0.35 2.32 1.48
N CYS A 212 0.56 1.06 1.85
CA CYS A 212 0.77 0.66 3.23
C CYS A 212 1.84 -0.41 3.40
N SER A 213 2.36 -0.56 4.61
CA SER A 213 3.27 -1.65 4.93
C SER A 213 2.99 -2.20 6.33
N HIS A 214 2.74 -3.51 6.38
CA HIS A 214 2.56 -4.28 7.59
C HIS A 214 3.91 -4.82 8.09
N TYR A 215 4.15 -4.72 9.39
CA TYR A 215 5.31 -5.30 10.07
C TYR A 215 4.86 -6.01 11.34
N THR A 216 5.36 -7.24 11.53
CA THR A 216 5.23 -7.99 12.78
C THR A 216 6.61 -8.07 13.44
N ASP A 217 6.72 -7.59 14.68
CA ASP A 217 7.97 -7.73 15.42
C ASP A 217 8.26 -9.23 15.70
N PRO A 218 9.43 -9.74 15.33
CA PRO A 218 9.71 -11.17 15.46
C PRO A 218 9.79 -11.64 16.92
N ILE A 219 10.06 -10.72 17.87
CA ILE A 219 10.23 -11.01 19.29
C ILE A 219 8.93 -10.77 20.05
N SER A 220 8.41 -9.54 20.04
CA SER A 220 7.22 -9.18 20.82
C SER A 220 5.91 -9.63 20.18
N LYS A 221 5.93 -9.99 18.89
CA LYS A 221 4.75 -10.25 18.05
C LYS A 221 3.81 -9.06 17.94
N GLU A 222 4.27 -7.86 18.31
CA GLU A 222 3.49 -6.65 18.09
C GLU A 222 3.44 -6.31 16.61
N GLU A 223 2.25 -6.00 16.14
CA GLU A 223 2.00 -5.67 14.75
C GLU A 223 1.79 -4.17 14.56
N GLN A 224 2.39 -3.64 13.50
CA GLN A 224 2.33 -2.25 13.12
C GLN A 224 1.97 -2.12 11.65
N LEU A 225 1.17 -1.12 11.33
CA LEU A 225 0.88 -0.70 9.97
C LEU A 225 1.38 0.73 9.78
N ALA A 226 2.19 0.94 8.74
CA ALA A 226 2.47 2.26 8.21
C ALA A 226 1.54 2.51 7.02
N VAL A 227 0.83 3.63 7.00
CA VAL A 227 -0.02 4.07 5.88
C VAL A 227 0.55 5.35 5.31
N LEU A 228 0.91 5.31 4.03
CA LEU A 228 1.48 6.44 3.30
C LEU A 228 0.39 7.26 2.63
N THR A 229 0.61 8.57 2.65
CA THR A 229 -0.09 9.58 1.85
C THR A 229 0.92 10.47 1.16
N TYR A 230 0.48 11.35 0.24
CA TYR A 230 1.29 12.40 -0.41
C TYR A 230 2.03 13.34 0.59
N GLY A 231 3.10 12.85 1.21
CA GLY A 231 3.94 13.57 2.17
C GLY A 231 3.73 13.23 3.66
N ARG A 232 2.94 12.22 4.03
CA ARG A 232 2.85 11.76 5.44
C ARG A 232 2.78 10.25 5.57
N LEU A 233 3.42 9.73 6.62
CA LEU A 233 3.20 8.39 7.16
C LEU A 233 2.33 8.49 8.42
N PHE A 234 1.28 7.68 8.47
CA PHE A 234 0.52 7.41 9.67
C PHE A 234 0.90 6.02 10.19
N PHE A 235 1.09 5.89 11.49
CA PHE A 235 1.46 4.63 12.14
C PHE A 235 0.31 4.16 13.00
N PHE A 236 -0.01 2.87 12.90
CA PHE A 236 -1.06 2.21 13.64
C PHE A 236 -0.53 0.93 14.29
N HIS A 237 -1.03 0.58 15.47
CA HIS A 237 -0.96 -0.78 15.96
C HIS A 237 -2.11 -1.56 15.31
N ILE A 238 -1.82 -2.77 14.87
CA ILE A 238 -2.86 -3.73 14.53
C ILE A 238 -3.19 -4.50 15.80
N LYS A 239 -4.47 -4.52 16.18
CA LYS A 239 -4.97 -5.35 17.29
C LYS A 239 -6.06 -6.27 16.75
N THR A 240 -6.05 -7.52 17.20
CA THR A 240 -7.12 -8.47 16.91
C THR A 240 -8.43 -8.00 17.53
N ASN A 241 -9.51 -8.09 16.75
CA ASN A 241 -10.87 -7.78 17.19
C ASN A 241 -11.80 -8.88 16.65
N GLY A 242 -12.07 -9.90 17.48
CA GLY A 242 -12.79 -11.10 17.04
C GLY A 242 -12.02 -11.86 15.95
N ASP A 243 -12.66 -12.10 14.81
CA ASP A 243 -12.09 -12.72 13.62
C ASP A 243 -11.43 -11.72 12.65
N SER A 244 -11.31 -10.45 13.05
CA SER A 244 -10.80 -9.35 12.25
C SER A 244 -9.76 -8.53 13.02
N ILE A 245 -9.46 -7.33 12.53
CA ILE A 245 -8.53 -6.39 13.16
C ILE A 245 -9.16 -5.03 13.41
N VAL A 246 -8.51 -4.25 14.26
CA VAL A 246 -8.70 -2.82 14.40
C VAL A 246 -7.35 -2.11 14.36
N LEU A 247 -7.30 -0.98 13.65
CA LEU A 247 -6.15 -0.10 13.62
C LEU A 247 -6.25 0.94 14.72
N ILE A 248 -5.28 0.93 15.63
CA ILE A 248 -5.17 1.89 16.73
C ILE A 248 -4.07 2.88 16.39
N PRO A 249 -4.37 4.17 16.21
CA PRO A 249 -3.39 5.08 15.69
C PRO A 249 -2.36 5.44 16.76
N ILE A 250 -1.08 5.32 16.39
CA ILE A 250 0.07 5.52 17.28
C ILE A 250 0.60 6.93 17.09
N GLY A 251 0.95 7.26 15.86
CA GLY A 251 1.86 8.35 15.56
C GLY A 251 1.77 8.76 14.11
N LEU A 252 2.38 9.88 13.77
CA LEU A 252 2.55 10.26 12.37
C LEU A 252 3.88 10.92 12.12
N ARG A 253 4.29 10.93 10.86
CA ARG A 253 5.44 11.66 10.38
C ARG A 253 5.13 12.37 9.07
N SER A 254 5.50 13.64 8.98
CA SER A 254 5.45 14.40 7.72
C SER A 254 6.82 14.43 7.05
N PHE A 255 6.83 14.29 5.73
CA PHE A 255 8.01 14.38 4.88
C PHE A 255 7.74 15.36 3.74
N PRO A 256 7.76 16.68 4.02
CA PRO A 256 7.70 17.67 2.95
C PRO A 256 8.83 17.41 1.93
N ALA A 257 8.56 17.73 0.67
CA ALA A 257 9.51 17.56 -0.44
C ALA A 257 9.95 16.11 -0.76
N ALA A 258 9.08 15.11 -0.54
CA ALA A 258 9.28 13.76 -1.07
C ALA A 258 8.72 13.57 -2.49
N GLY A 259 7.91 14.51 -3.00
CA GLY A 259 7.16 14.34 -4.25
C GLY A 259 5.88 13.52 -4.04
N GLN A 260 5.27 13.05 -5.13
CA GLN A 260 4.21 12.05 -5.09
C GLN A 260 4.82 10.69 -4.72
N THR A 261 4.73 10.37 -3.43
CA THR A 261 5.21 9.12 -2.84
C THR A 261 4.16 8.06 -3.02
N GLU A 262 4.55 6.88 -3.51
CA GLU A 262 3.61 5.81 -3.82
C GLU A 262 3.98 4.55 -3.02
N GLY A 263 5.11 3.87 -3.24
CA GLY A 263 5.46 2.66 -2.46
C GLY A 263 6.11 2.90 -1.08
N ILE A 264 5.83 2.04 -0.09
CA ILE A 264 6.54 1.95 1.21
C ILE A 264 6.73 0.51 1.69
N CYS A 265 7.85 0.21 2.34
CA CYS A 265 8.04 -1.07 3.02
C CYS A 265 8.80 -0.94 4.33
N TRP A 266 8.40 -1.70 5.36
CA TRP A 266 9.24 -1.93 6.54
C TRP A 266 10.42 -2.83 6.19
N VAL A 267 11.62 -2.45 6.67
CA VAL A 267 12.83 -3.29 6.65
C VAL A 267 13.03 -3.96 8.02
N ASN A 268 12.70 -3.24 9.09
CA ASN A 268 12.70 -3.69 10.47
C ASN A 268 11.91 -2.71 11.35
N ALA A 269 11.81 -2.96 12.65
CA ALA A 269 11.05 -2.14 13.62
C ALA A 269 11.39 -0.63 13.64
N LYS A 270 12.49 -0.19 13.02
CA LYS A 270 12.92 1.23 13.03
C LYS A 270 13.26 1.79 11.65
N GLU A 271 13.18 1.00 10.59
CA GLU A 271 13.56 1.44 9.25
C GLU A 271 12.48 1.08 8.24
N LEU A 272 12.09 2.07 7.43
CA LEU A 272 11.29 1.89 6.22
C LEU A 272 12.06 2.36 4.99
N LEU A 273 11.73 1.78 3.84
CA LEU A 273 11.99 2.40 2.55
C LEU A 273 10.71 2.98 1.94
N MET A 274 10.87 3.96 1.07
CA MET A 274 9.80 4.67 0.39
C MET A 274 10.23 5.05 -1.03
N THR A 275 9.34 4.90 -2.01
CA THR A 275 9.56 5.33 -3.40
C THR A 275 8.65 6.51 -3.76
N ASN A 276 8.89 7.10 -4.94
CA ASN A 276 8.04 8.15 -5.49
C ASN A 276 7.96 8.02 -7.02
N GLU A 277 7.00 8.70 -7.66
CA GLU A 277 6.78 8.67 -9.11
C GLU A 277 8.00 9.11 -9.96
N LYS A 278 9.02 9.73 -9.34
CA LYS A 278 10.28 10.11 -10.01
C LYS A 278 11.38 9.06 -9.82
N GLY A 279 11.02 7.85 -9.42
CA GLY A 279 11.93 6.74 -9.17
C GLY A 279 12.92 6.98 -8.02
N LYS A 280 12.69 7.94 -7.11
CA LYS A 280 13.61 8.17 -5.99
C LYS A 280 13.32 7.18 -4.87
N LEU A 281 14.36 6.50 -4.39
CA LEU A 281 14.29 5.64 -3.22
C LEU A 281 14.79 6.39 -1.99
N PHE A 282 14.00 6.38 -0.94
CA PHE A 282 14.28 7.02 0.33
C PHE A 282 14.36 5.99 1.46
N ARG A 283 15.27 6.22 2.40
CA ARG A 283 15.34 5.52 3.68
C ARG A 283 14.78 6.41 4.79
N ILE A 284 13.95 5.83 5.64
CA ILE A 284 13.33 6.49 6.78
C ILE A 284 13.74 5.74 8.04
N ARG A 285 14.47 6.39 8.95
CA ARG A 285 14.87 5.84 10.25
C ARG A 285 14.11 6.50 11.38
N ILE A 286 13.36 5.71 12.14
CA ILE A 286 12.63 6.15 13.34
C ILE A 286 13.63 6.29 14.49
N LYS A 287 13.63 7.46 15.13
CA LYS A 287 14.46 7.74 16.31
C LYS A 287 13.73 7.24 17.56
N ARG A 288 14.51 6.80 18.54
CA ARG A 288 14.03 6.60 19.92
C ARG A 288 13.76 7.95 20.59
#